data_AF-A0A3N5G5V2-F1
#
_entry.id   AF-A0A3N5G5V2-F1
#
_cell.length_a   1.000
_cell.length_b   1.000
_cell.length_c   1.000
_cell.angle_alpha   90.00
_cell.angle_beta   90.00
_cell.angle_gamma   90.00
#
_symmetry.space_group_name_H-M   'P 1'
#
loop_
_entity.id
_entity.type
_entity.pdbx_description
1 polymer ?
#
loop_
_entity_poly.entity_id
_entity_poly.type
_entity_poly.pdbx_seq_one_letter_code
_entity_poly.pdbx_strand_id
1 'polypeptide(L)'
;MRLSQSLAALAMMASASIAHAELSGTLTAVSDYDFRGITQTAQDPALQGSIDWAADSGLYLGAWASNVDFGNSFDADIEVDLYAGFTGGEEVAWDIGFIYYAYPGESDADFQELYASV
;
A
#
# COMPACT_ATOMS: atom_id res chain seq x y z
N MET A 1 1.72 -39.41 -17.42
CA MET A 1 0.64 -39.14 -16.45
C MET A 1 0.65 -37.65 -16.17
N ARG A 2 -0.49 -36.98 -16.39
CA ARG A 2 -0.70 -35.53 -16.24
C ARG A 2 -1.16 -35.18 -14.82
N LEU A 3 -0.73 -34.03 -14.30
CA LEU A 3 -1.41 -33.16 -13.31
C LEU A 3 -0.58 -31.86 -13.35
N SER A 4 -0.90 -30.75 -14.03
CA SER A 4 -2.13 -29.95 -14.18
C SER A 4 -2.77 -29.61 -12.84
N GLN A 5 -2.51 -28.40 -12.34
CA GLN A 5 -3.52 -27.54 -11.71
C GLN A 5 -2.96 -26.10 -11.58
N SER A 6 -3.42 -25.24 -12.49
CA SER A 6 -3.35 -23.79 -12.36
C SER A 6 -4.27 -23.35 -11.22
N LEU A 7 -3.80 -22.51 -10.32
CA LEU A 7 -4.67 -21.81 -9.37
C LEU A 7 -4.79 -20.36 -9.85
N ALA A 8 -5.88 -20.07 -10.55
CA ALA A 8 -6.29 -18.71 -10.83
C ALA A 8 -7.08 -18.21 -9.61
N ALA A 9 -6.45 -17.39 -8.77
CA ALA A 9 -7.16 -16.64 -7.74
C ALA A 9 -7.82 -15.43 -8.42
N LEU A 10 -9.14 -15.49 -8.58
CA LEU A 10 -9.94 -14.35 -9.02
C LEU A 10 -10.34 -13.55 -7.77
N ALA A 11 -9.52 -12.58 -7.38
CA ALA A 11 -9.89 -11.62 -6.35
C ALA A 11 -10.91 -10.63 -6.94
N MET A 12 -12.15 -10.66 -6.44
CA MET A 12 -13.11 -9.59 -6.71
C MET A 12 -12.79 -8.42 -5.76
N MET A 13 -11.97 -7.47 -6.23
CA MET A 13 -11.83 -6.17 -5.57
C MET A 13 -13.04 -5.30 -5.94
N ALA A 14 -13.99 -5.18 -5.02
CA ALA A 14 -15.02 -4.16 -5.10
C ALA A 14 -14.48 -2.88 -4.45
N SER A 15 -13.84 -2.03 -5.23
CA SER A 15 -13.41 -0.69 -4.79
C SER A 15 -14.60 0.27 -4.88
N ALA A 16 -15.04 0.81 -3.74
CA ALA A 16 -15.97 1.94 -3.71
C ALA A 16 -15.16 3.24 -3.66
N SER A 17 -14.90 3.86 -4.80
CA SER A 17 -14.24 5.17 -4.88
C SER A 17 -15.25 6.31 -4.68
N ILE A 18 -15.04 7.16 -3.67
CA ILE A 18 -15.65 8.48 -3.59
C ILE A 18 -14.66 9.45 -4.24
N ALA A 19 -14.99 10.00 -5.41
CA ALA A 19 -14.11 10.93 -6.12
C ALA A 19 -14.66 12.36 -6.00
N HIS A 20 -13.92 13.22 -5.29
CA HIS A 20 -13.84 14.65 -5.62
C HIS A 20 -12.51 14.78 -6.39
N ALA A 21 -12.44 15.56 -7.48
CA ALA A 21 -11.38 15.43 -8.50
C ALA A 21 -9.92 15.46 -7.99
N GLU A 22 -9.67 15.91 -6.77
CA GLU A 22 -8.35 15.92 -6.14
C GLU A 22 -8.18 14.95 -4.96
N LEU A 23 -9.27 14.48 -4.33
CA LEU A 23 -9.22 13.63 -3.13
C LEU A 23 -9.91 12.29 -3.41
N SER A 24 -9.18 11.22 -3.14
CA SER A 24 -9.69 9.85 -3.22
C SER A 24 -9.30 9.06 -1.98
N GLY A 25 -9.88 7.87 -1.84
CA GLY A 25 -9.55 6.97 -0.75
C GLY A 25 -10.03 5.57 -1.05
N THR A 26 -9.44 4.62 -0.34
CA THR A 26 -9.71 3.19 -0.50
C THR A 26 -10.05 2.56 0.85
N LEU A 27 -10.82 1.47 0.80
CA LEU A 27 -11.04 0.56 1.91
C LEU A 27 -11.09 -0.86 1.35
N THR A 28 -10.19 -1.71 1.82
CA THR A 28 -9.97 -3.06 1.28
C THR A 28 -9.86 -4.04 2.44
N ALA A 29 -10.57 -5.16 2.34
CA ALA A 29 -10.38 -6.30 3.23
C ALA A 29 -9.68 -7.43 2.46
N VAL A 30 -8.60 -7.95 3.01
CA VAL A 30 -7.80 -9.04 2.42
C VAL A 30 -7.70 -10.20 3.41
N SER A 31 -7.46 -11.41 2.92
CA SER A 31 -7.23 -12.58 3.77
C SER A 31 -5.83 -12.62 4.39
N ASP A 32 -4.87 -11.92 3.76
CA ASP A 32 -3.48 -11.80 4.18
C ASP A 32 -2.92 -10.50 3.58
N TYR A 33 -2.14 -9.74 4.34
CA TYR A 33 -1.39 -8.60 3.83
C TYR A 33 0.04 -9.05 3.53
N ASP A 34 0.41 -9.13 2.24
CA ASP A 34 1.78 -9.40 1.81
C ASP A 34 2.51 -8.13 1.36
N PHE A 35 3.61 -7.80 2.02
CA PHE A 35 4.55 -6.79 1.55
C PHE A 35 5.73 -7.47 0.84
N ARG A 36 5.85 -7.22 -0.48
CA ARG A 36 6.90 -7.80 -1.33
C ARG A 36 7.01 -9.34 -1.24
N GLY A 37 5.88 -10.02 -1.03
CA GLY A 37 5.78 -11.47 -0.92
C GLY A 37 6.07 -12.03 0.47
N ILE A 38 6.13 -11.18 1.50
CA ILE A 38 6.28 -11.57 2.90
C ILE A 38 5.01 -11.12 3.64
N THR A 39 4.32 -12.04 4.29
CA THR A 39 3.14 -11.72 5.11
C THR A 39 3.52 -10.73 6.21
N GLN A 40 2.67 -9.72 6.38
CA GLN A 40 2.75 -8.72 7.43
C GLN A 40 1.67 -8.94 8.48
N THR A 41 0.73 -9.88 8.28
CA THR A 41 -0.34 -10.21 9.23
C THR A 41 -0.33 -11.67 9.62
N ALA A 42 0.81 -12.37 9.49
CA ALA A 42 0.96 -13.78 9.83
C ALA A 42 -0.09 -14.72 9.17
N GLN A 43 -0.53 -14.43 7.93
CA GLN A 43 -1.60 -15.11 7.20
C GLN A 43 -3.02 -14.93 7.79
N ASP A 44 -3.20 -13.94 8.66
CA ASP A 44 -4.51 -13.53 9.16
C ASP A 44 -5.09 -12.34 8.36
N PRO A 45 -6.43 -12.15 8.39
CA PRO A 45 -7.09 -11.09 7.64
C PRO A 45 -6.61 -9.68 7.99
N ALA A 46 -6.55 -8.81 6.97
CA ALA A 46 -6.20 -7.42 7.14
C ALA A 46 -7.28 -6.48 6.61
N LEU A 47 -7.48 -5.36 7.31
CA LEU A 47 -8.22 -4.21 6.80
C LEU A 47 -7.21 -3.13 6.41
N GLN A 48 -7.34 -2.65 5.18
CA GLN A 48 -6.42 -1.69 4.56
C GLN A 48 -7.21 -0.49 4.08
N GLY A 49 -6.63 0.70 4.17
CA GLY A 49 -7.26 1.88 3.60
C GLY A 49 -6.26 2.98 3.30
N SER A 50 -6.67 3.88 2.42
CA SER A 50 -5.88 5.05 2.05
C SER A 50 -6.72 6.32 1.96
N ILE A 51 -6.03 7.45 2.09
CA ILE A 51 -6.52 8.76 1.69
C ILE A 51 -5.44 9.40 0.82
N ASP A 52 -5.84 9.87 -0.35
CA ASP A 52 -4.96 10.26 -1.43
C ASP A 52 -5.38 11.62 -1.97
N TRP A 53 -4.43 12.54 -2.08
CA TRP A 53 -4.62 13.81 -2.76
C TRP A 53 -3.68 13.95 -3.95
N ALA A 54 -4.22 14.41 -5.08
CA ALA A 54 -3.46 14.69 -6.30
C ALA A 54 -3.88 16.04 -6.90
N ALA A 55 -2.90 16.83 -7.31
CA ALA A 55 -3.09 18.07 -8.05
C ALA A 55 -2.85 17.88 -9.55
N ASP A 56 -3.50 18.72 -10.36
CA ASP A 56 -3.30 18.82 -11.80
C ASP A 56 -1.83 19.10 -12.21
N SER A 57 -1.02 19.61 -11.28
CA SER A 57 0.42 19.83 -11.50
C SER A 57 1.23 18.54 -11.57
N GLY A 58 0.68 17.40 -11.13
CA GLY A 58 1.39 16.13 -10.97
C GLY A 58 1.90 15.88 -9.54
N LEU A 59 1.74 16.85 -8.63
CA LEU A 59 2.04 16.65 -7.20
C LEU A 59 0.98 15.74 -6.58
N TYR A 60 1.42 14.76 -5.79
CA TYR A 60 0.53 13.94 -4.98
C TYR A 60 1.11 13.71 -3.58
N LEU A 61 0.21 13.44 -2.64
CA LEU A 61 0.53 12.96 -1.31
C LEU A 61 -0.60 12.11 -0.77
N GLY A 62 -0.30 11.21 0.15
CA GLY A 62 -1.31 10.37 0.76
C GLY A 62 -0.81 9.65 1.99
N ALA A 63 -1.75 8.94 2.59
CA ALA A 63 -1.49 8.05 3.70
C ALA A 63 -2.20 6.72 3.45
N TRP A 64 -1.53 5.63 3.78
CA TRP A 64 -2.08 4.28 3.78
C TRP A 64 -1.91 3.68 5.18
N ALA A 65 -2.83 2.81 5.59
CA ALA A 65 -2.70 2.09 6.85
C ALA A 65 -3.32 0.70 6.78
N SER A 66 -2.78 -0.21 7.59
CA SER A 66 -3.35 -1.52 7.85
C SER A 66 -2.96 -2.06 9.22
N ASN A 67 -3.68 -3.10 9.67
CA ASN A 67 -3.18 -3.93 10.75
C ASN A 67 -2.02 -4.80 10.28
N VAL A 68 -1.09 -5.07 11.20
CA VAL A 68 0.06 -5.96 11.03
C VAL A 68 0.18 -6.89 12.25
N ASP A 69 0.90 -7.99 12.09
CA ASP A 69 1.27 -8.95 13.13
C ASP A 69 2.62 -9.58 12.74
N PHE A 70 3.65 -9.23 13.51
CA PHE A 70 5.01 -9.77 13.36
C PHE A 70 5.36 -10.82 14.43
N GLY A 71 4.34 -11.32 15.14
CA GLY A 71 4.45 -12.19 16.29
C GLY A 71 5.25 -11.56 17.42
N ASN A 72 5.83 -12.41 18.28
CA ASN A 72 6.56 -11.96 19.48
C ASN A 72 7.88 -11.20 19.19
N SER A 73 8.20 -10.93 17.93
CA SER A 73 9.48 -10.29 17.55
C SER A 73 9.37 -8.77 17.52
N PHE A 74 8.18 -8.23 17.25
CA PHE A 74 7.93 -6.79 17.14
C PHE A 74 6.51 -6.49 17.64
N ASP A 75 6.37 -5.49 18.50
CA ASP A 75 5.09 -5.11 19.11
C ASP A 75 4.38 -4.04 18.25
N ALA A 76 4.19 -4.36 16.97
CA ALA A 76 3.48 -3.51 16.02
C ALA A 76 2.14 -4.17 15.64
N ASP A 77 1.05 -3.44 15.89
CA ASP A 77 -0.31 -3.87 15.50
C ASP A 77 -0.82 -3.13 14.25
N ILE A 78 -0.18 -2.01 13.89
CA ILE A 78 -0.57 -1.11 12.80
C ILE A 78 0.68 -0.68 12.03
N GLU A 79 0.54 -0.61 10.71
CA GLU A 79 1.45 0.08 9.80
C GLU A 79 0.75 1.33 9.26
N VAL A 80 1.47 2.45 9.21
CA VAL A 80 1.04 3.69 8.59
C VAL A 80 2.12 4.17 7.62
N ASP A 81 1.75 4.28 6.36
CA ASP A 81 2.63 4.76 5.31
C ASP A 81 2.24 6.18 4.96
N LEU A 82 3.21 7.09 4.96
CA LEU A 82 3.05 8.44 4.46
C LEU A 82 3.87 8.58 3.18
N TYR A 83 3.23 9.03 2.10
CA TYR A 83 3.90 9.19 0.83
C TYR A 83 3.62 10.53 0.19
N ALA A 84 4.60 10.98 -0.59
CA ALA A 84 4.49 12.13 -1.45
C ALA A 84 5.39 11.94 -2.67
N GLY A 85 4.99 12.53 -3.79
CA GLY A 85 5.78 12.48 -5.00
C GLY A 85 5.27 13.41 -6.07
N PHE A 86 5.90 13.32 -7.22
CA PHE A 86 5.58 14.16 -8.36
C PHE A 86 5.72 13.34 -9.64
N THR A 87 4.64 13.32 -10.42
CA THR A 87 4.56 12.57 -11.68
C THR A 87 4.34 13.53 -12.85
N GLY A 88 4.73 13.11 -14.05
CA GLY A 88 4.46 13.87 -15.26
C GLY A 88 4.95 13.18 -16.52
N GLY A 89 4.97 13.94 -17.61
CA GLY A 89 5.43 13.49 -18.92
C GLY A 89 4.29 13.23 -19.91
N GLU A 90 4.54 13.59 -21.17
CA GLU A 90 3.56 13.44 -22.26
C GLU A 90 3.87 12.22 -23.14
N GLU A 91 5.10 12.14 -23.69
CA GLU A 91 5.54 10.99 -24.49
C GLU A 91 6.14 9.87 -23.64
N VAL A 92 6.78 10.23 -22.54
CA VAL A 92 7.41 9.33 -21.58
C VAL A 92 6.94 9.75 -20.20
N ALA A 93 6.10 8.92 -19.59
CA ALA A 93 5.65 9.13 -18.22
C ALA A 93 6.82 8.89 -17.26
N TRP A 94 6.83 9.60 -16.14
CA TRP A 94 7.83 9.40 -15.09
C TRP A 94 7.20 9.67 -13.73
N ASP A 95 7.84 9.13 -12.70
CA ASP A 95 7.45 9.33 -11.31
C ASP A 95 8.69 9.41 -10.42
N ILE A 96 8.66 10.30 -9.44
CA ILE A 96 9.61 10.35 -8.34
C ILE A 96 8.85 10.43 -7.03
N GLY A 97 9.23 9.60 -6.06
CA GLY A 97 8.47 9.47 -4.84
C GLY A 97 9.30 9.17 -3.61
N PHE A 98 8.68 9.47 -2.47
CA PHE A 98 9.15 9.20 -1.13
C PHE A 98 8.04 8.51 -0.34
N ILE A 99 8.42 7.51 0.46
CA ILE A 99 7.53 6.82 1.40
C ILE A 99 8.22 6.76 2.77
N TYR A 100 7.46 7.04 3.83
CA TYR A 100 7.82 6.80 5.22
C TYR A 100 6.91 5.72 5.78
N TYR A 101 7.46 4.55 6.08
CA TYR A 101 6.79 3.44 6.73
C TYR A 101 6.91 3.62 8.24
N ALA A 102 5.77 3.72 8.93
CA ALA A 102 5.71 3.94 10.36
C ALA A 102 4.99 2.77 11.05
N TYR A 103 5.55 2.31 12.15
CA TYR A 103 4.99 1.25 13.00
C TYR A 103 4.74 1.82 14.40
N PRO A 104 3.57 2.44 14.66
CA PRO A 104 3.27 3.01 15.97
C PRO A 104 3.37 1.96 17.08
N GLY A 105 4.25 2.23 18.06
CA GLY A 105 4.58 1.28 19.13
C GLY A 105 5.95 0.64 18.97
N GLU A 106 6.50 0.61 17.75
CA GLU A 106 7.75 -0.06 17.39
C GLU A 106 8.56 0.78 16.39
N SER A 107 8.95 1.99 16.79
CA SER A 107 9.61 2.95 15.89
C SER A 107 10.96 2.50 15.35
N ASP A 108 11.59 1.48 15.94
CA ASP A 108 12.84 0.91 15.44
C ASP A 108 12.63 0.13 14.13
N ALA A 109 11.38 -0.22 13.80
CA ALA A 109 10.98 -0.78 12.52
C ALA A 109 10.68 0.27 11.44
N ASP A 110 10.61 1.57 11.80
CA ASP A 110 10.33 2.64 10.84
C ASP A 110 11.45 2.76 9.79
N PHE A 111 11.08 2.95 8.52
CA PHE A 111 12.06 3.16 7.45
C PHE A 111 11.54 4.04 6.32
N GLN A 112 12.48 4.53 5.50
CA GLN A 112 12.18 5.38 4.34
C GLN A 112 12.52 4.70 3.04
N GLU A 113 11.74 5.01 2.01
CA GLU A 113 12.03 4.63 0.63
C GLU A 113 11.99 5.85 -0.28
N LEU A 114 12.99 5.93 -1.17
CA LEU A 114 13.02 6.85 -2.29
C LEU A 114 13.01 6.02 -3.57
N TYR A 115 12.21 6.45 -4.54
CA TYR A 115 12.14 5.74 -5.81
C TYR A 115 11.96 6.70 -6.99
N ALA A 116 12.27 6.18 -8.18
CA ALA A 116 12.02 6.85 -9.45
C ALA A 116 11.68 5.80 -10.52
N SER A 117 10.73 6.11 -11.39
CA SER A 117 10.33 5.23 -12.51
C SER A 117 10.05 6.03 -13.79
N VAL A 118 10.10 5.30 -14.91
CA VAL A 118 9.83 5.77 -16.29
C VAL A 118 9.01 4.70 -17.01
#